data_AF-A0A3C1NYM2-F1
#
_entry.id   AF-A0A3C1NYM2-F1
#
_cell.length_a   1.000
_cell.length_b   1.000
_cell.length_c   1.000
_cell.angle_alpha   90.00
_cell.angle_beta   90.00
_cell.angle_gamma   90.00
#
_symmetry.space_group_name_H-M   'P 1'
#
loop_
_entity.id
_entity.type
_entity.pdbx_description
1 polymer ?
#
loop_
_entity_poly.entity_id
_entity_poly.type
_entity_poly.pdbx_seq_one_letter_code
_entity_poly.pdbx_strand_id
1 'polypeptide(L)' 'MTVTSNNGPGSDVQVATDLIAVVIDGVEMQVPKGTLVIRAAEQLGIEVPRFCDHPLLDPVAACRACLIEVEGMPKPQPA' A
#
# COMPACT_ATOMS: atom_id res chain seq x y z
N MET A 1 -34.90 -10.96 -2.02
CA MET A 1 -34.18 -11.93 -2.88
C MET A 1 -33.32 -11.09 -3.82
N THR A 2 -32.17 -10.65 -3.31
CA THR A 2 -30.82 -11.06 -3.76
C THR A 2 -30.39 -10.33 -5.03
N VAL A 3 -29.90 -9.10 -4.84
CA VAL A 3 -29.03 -8.45 -5.81
C VAL A 3 -27.62 -8.94 -5.49
N THR A 4 -27.09 -9.83 -6.33
CA THR A 4 -25.71 -10.27 -6.22
C THR A 4 -25.00 -9.88 -7.51
N SER A 5 -24.47 -8.66 -7.52
CA SER A 5 -23.48 -8.26 -8.51
C SER A 5 -22.16 -8.95 -8.15
N ASN A 6 -21.95 -10.14 -8.71
CA ASN A 6 -20.67 -10.81 -8.66
C ASN A 6 -19.80 -10.22 -9.77
N ASN A 7 -19.04 -9.18 -9.45
CA ASN A 7 -17.91 -8.79 -10.27
C ASN A 7 -16.77 -8.35 -9.35
N GLY A 8 -15.72 -9.17 -9.33
CA GLY A 8 -14.48 -8.89 -8.61
C GLY A 8 -13.35 -9.64 -9.30
N PRO A 9 -12.65 -9.03 -10.26
CA PRO A 9 -11.30 -9.42 -10.65
C PRO A 9 -10.33 -8.79 -9.66
N GLY A 10 -9.25 -9.46 -9.27
CA GLY A 10 -8.20 -8.81 -8.47
C GLY A 10 -7.43 -9.74 -7.55
N SER A 11 -6.69 -10.67 -8.13
CA SER A 11 -5.61 -11.37 -7.41
C SER A 11 -4.55 -11.75 -8.42
N ASP A 12 -3.97 -10.73 -9.05
CA ASP A 12 -2.68 -10.82 -9.71
C ASP A 12 -1.58 -10.81 -8.64
N VAL A 13 -1.45 -11.96 -7.98
CA VAL A 13 -0.16 -12.40 -7.44
C VAL A 13 0.75 -12.59 -8.64
N GLN A 14 1.63 -11.62 -8.92
CA GLN A 14 2.74 -11.78 -9.87
C GLN A 14 4.02 -11.28 -9.21
N VAL A 15 4.75 -12.23 -8.64
CA VAL A 15 6.11 -12.08 -8.13
C VAL A 15 7.05 -11.86 -9.32
N ALA A 16 7.42 -10.61 -9.58
CA ALA A 16 8.54 -10.25 -10.44
C ALA A 16 9.67 -9.73 -9.56
N THR A 17 10.80 -10.47 -9.56
CA THR A 17 12.00 -10.25 -8.74
C THR A 17 12.78 -9.02 -9.20
N ASP A 18 12.18 -7.84 -9.05
CA ASP A 18 12.81 -6.56 -9.32
C ASP A 18 12.67 -5.72 -8.04
N LEU A 19 13.68 -5.86 -7.18
CA LEU A 19 13.76 -5.22 -5.87
C LEU A 19 14.23 -3.77 -6.07
N ILE A 20 13.46 -2.81 -5.55
CA ILE A 20 13.85 -1.40 -5.54
C ILE A 20 14.30 -1.03 -4.13
N ALA A 21 15.34 -0.22 -4.05
CA ALA A 21 15.75 0.44 -2.81
C ALA A 21 14.83 1.64 -2.51
N VAL A 22 14.22 1.64 -1.34
CA VAL A 22 13.36 2.72 -0.83
C VAL A 22 13.86 3.11 0.56
N VAL A 23 13.76 4.40 0.88
CA VAL A 23 14.08 4.93 2.22
C VAL A 23 12.78 5.32 2.91
N ILE A 24 12.50 4.73 4.06
CA ILE A 24 11.32 5.03 4.89
C ILE A 24 11.82 5.49 6.26
N ASP A 25 11.46 6.69 6.69
CA ASP A 25 11.88 7.28 7.97
C ASP A 25 13.41 7.23 8.21
N GLY A 26 14.20 7.36 7.15
CA GLY A 26 15.67 7.29 7.19
C GLY A 26 16.26 5.87 7.20
N VAL A 27 15.43 4.83 7.10
CA VAL A 27 15.86 3.44 7.01
C VAL A 27 15.84 2.98 5.56
N GLU A 28 16.98 2.51 5.05
CA GLU A 28 17.09 1.93 3.71
C GLU A 28 16.58 0.47 3.70
N MET A 29 15.64 0.16 2.80
CA MET A 29 15.13 -1.20 2.61
C MET A 29 14.91 -1.54 1.14
N GLN A 30 14.82 -2.83 0.84
CA GLN A 30 14.52 -3.32 -0.50
C GLN A 30 13.13 -3.94 -0.53
N VAL A 31 12.27 -3.45 -1.42
CA VAL A 31 10.92 -3.96 -1.60
C VAL A 31 10.67 -4.37 -3.05
N PRO A 32 9.85 -5.41 -3.30
CA PRO A 32 9.42 -5.75 -4.64
C PRO A 32 8.70 -4.57 -5.32
N LYS A 33 8.90 -4.41 -6.63
CA LYS A 33 8.10 -3.50 -7.46
C LYS A 33 6.60 -3.74 -7.27
N GLY A 34 5.85 -2.67 -7.07
CA GLY A 34 4.39 -2.72 -6.87
C GLY A 34 3.95 -2.93 -5.42
N THR A 35 4.89 -3.04 -4.47
CA THR A 35 4.55 -3.08 -3.04
C THR A 35 3.99 -1.72 -2.59
N LEU A 36 2.87 -1.75 -1.87
CA LEU A 36 2.31 -0.55 -1.22
C LEU A 36 3.24 -0.03 -0.13
N VAL A 37 3.29 1.29 0.06
CA VAL A 37 4.18 1.90 1.07
C VAL A 37 3.76 1.45 2.47
N ILE A 38 2.46 1.28 2.69
CA ILE A 38 1.94 0.76 3.95
C ILE A 38 2.49 -0.62 4.33
N ARG A 39 2.71 -1.51 3.34
CA ARG A 39 3.27 -2.85 3.59
C ARG A 39 4.77 -2.81 3.82
N ALA A 40 5.46 -1.90 3.16
CA ALA A 40 6.87 -1.66 3.41
C ALA A 40 7.10 -1.10 4.83
N ALA A 41 6.26 -0.15 5.27
CA ALA A 41 6.30 0.41 6.61
C ALA A 41 6.00 -0.64 7.70
N GLU A 42 5.00 -1.51 7.48
CA GLU A 42 4.68 -2.61 8.41
C GLU A 42 5.86 -3.59 8.58
N GLN A 43 6.69 -3.83 7.55
CA GLN A 43 7.91 -4.67 7.67
C GLN A 43 8.99 -4.04 8.56
N LEU A 44 9.01 -2.71 8.65
CA LEU A 44 9.88 -1.97 9.56
C LEU A 44 9.29 -1.83 10.97
N GLY A 45 8.06 -2.32 11.19
CA GLY A 45 7.35 -2.17 12.46
C GLY A 45 6.70 -0.79 12.66
N ILE A 46 6.58 0.01 11.59
CA ILE A 46 5.89 1.30 11.62
C ILE A 46 4.40 1.05 11.35
N GLU A 47 3.57 1.22 12.38
CA GLU A 47 2.13 1.07 12.27
C GLU A 47 1.49 2.35 11.69
N VAL A 48 1.02 2.26 10.44
CA VAL A 48 0.28 3.34 9.79
C VAL A 48 -1.22 3.15 10.05
N PRO A 49 -1.93 4.17 10.56
CA PRO A 49 -3.36 4.06 10.84
C PRO A 49 -4.15 3.85 9.55
N ARG A 50 -4.84 2.71 9.45
CA ARG A 50 -5.63 2.31 8.28
C ARG A 50 -7.03 1.83 8.67
N PHE A 51 -8.03 2.28 7.92
CA PHE A 51 -9.41 1.80 8.05
C PHE A 51 -9.93 1.14 6.78
N CYS A 52 -9.55 1.66 5.61
CA CYS A 52 -10.05 1.18 4.33
C CYS A 52 -9.10 0.25 3.57
N ASP A 53 -7.87 0.05 4.07
CA ASP A 53 -6.92 -0.91 3.50
C ASP A 53 -7.06 -2.30 4.13
N HIS A 54 -7.22 -3.31 3.28
CA HIS A 54 -7.33 -4.71 3.65
C HIS A 54 -6.62 -5.60 2.62
N PRO A 55 -5.80 -6.60 3.02
CA PRO A 55 -4.97 -7.38 2.10
C PRO A 55 -5.72 -8.26 1.09
N LEU A 56 -7.00 -8.52 1.32
CA LEU A 56 -7.87 -9.28 0.41
C LEU A 56 -8.73 -8.40 -0.52
N LEU A 57 -8.63 -7.06 -0.40
CA LEU A 57 -9.37 -6.11 -1.21
C LEU A 57 -8.39 -5.21 -1.96
N ASP A 58 -8.88 -4.60 -3.03
CA ASP A 58 -8.09 -3.60 -3.74
C ASP A 58 -7.85 -2.37 -2.85
N PRO A 59 -6.64 -1.77 -2.92
CA PRO A 59 -6.31 -0.60 -2.14
C PRO A 59 -7.18 0.59 -2.55
N VAL A 60 -7.85 1.18 -1.56
CA VAL A 60 -8.72 2.35 -1.71
C VAL A 60 -8.25 3.46 -0.78
N ALA A 61 -8.17 4.70 -1.29
CA ALA A 61 -7.74 5.87 -0.50
C ALA A 61 -8.94 6.63 0.14
N ALA A 62 -9.92 5.89 0.66
CA ALA A 62 -11.17 6.48 1.14
C ALA A 62 -11.05 7.13 2.53
N CYS A 63 -10.31 6.52 3.46
CA CYS A 63 -10.23 6.99 4.85
C CYS A 63 -9.21 8.12 5.08
N ARG A 64 -8.20 8.24 4.20
CA ARG A 64 -7.10 9.22 4.31
C ARG A 64 -6.38 9.27 5.67
N ALA A 65 -6.47 8.22 6.47
CA ALA A 65 -5.73 8.11 7.72
C ALA A 65 -4.25 7.78 7.46
N CYS A 66 -3.95 7.07 6.38
CA CYS A 66 -2.61 6.66 5.98
C CYS A 66 -1.84 7.72 5.17
N LEU A 67 -2.11 9.01 5.38
CA LEU A 67 -1.40 10.07 4.66
C LEU A 67 0.04 10.17 5.16
N ILE A 68 0.98 10.11 4.23
CA ILE A 68 2.42 10.20 4.46
C ILE A 68 3.02 11.30 3.59
N GLU A 69 4.15 11.84 4.05
CA GLU A 69 4.93 12.79 3.29
C GLU A 69 5.91 12.03 2.38
N VAL A 70 5.94 12.41 1.11
CA VAL A 70 6.84 11.83 0.11
C VAL A 70 7.71 12.96 -0.42
N GLU A 71 9.03 12.77 -0.36
CA GLU A 71 9.98 13.76 -0.87
C GLU A 71 9.72 14.07 -2.35
N GLY A 72 9.65 15.35 -2.68
CA GLY A 72 9.35 15.83 -4.05
C GLY A 72 7.85 15.98 -4.37
N MET A 73 6.95 15.54 -3.50
CA MET A 73 5.51 15.72 -3.69
C MET A 73 4.98 16.89 -2.84
N PRO A 74 4.26 17.86 -3.41
CA PRO A 74 3.79 19.04 -2.67
C PRO A 74 2.61 18.76 -1.72
N LYS A 75 2.01 17.58 -1.82
CA LYS A 75 0.86 17.16 -1.00
C LYS A 75 1.14 15.78 -0.41
N PRO A 76 0.72 15.52 0.84
CA PRO A 76 0.83 14.20 1.42
C PRO A 76 0.08 13.18 0.56
N GLN A 77 0.72 12.04 0.33
CA GLN A 77 0.17 10.95 -0.48
C GLN A 77 -0.41 9.87 0.44
N PRO A 78 -1.46 9.17 0.02
CA PRO A 78 -1.84 7.92 0.63
C PRO A 78 -0.70 6.89 0.51
N ALA A 79 -0.40 6.17 1.59
CA ALA A 79 0.58 5.09 1.64
C ALA A 79 0.15 3.83 0.89
#